data_AF-A0A954C5P6-F1
#
_entry.id   AF-A0A954C5P6-F1
#
_cell.length_a   1.000
_cell.length_b   1.000
_cell.length_c   1.000
_cell.angle_alpha   90.00
_cell.angle_beta   90.00
_cell.angle_gamma   90.00
#
_symmetry.space_group_name_H-M   'P 1'
#
loop_
_entity.id
_entity.type
_entity.pdbx_description
1 polymer ?
#
loop_
_entity_poly.entity_id
_entity_poly.type
_entity_poly.pdbx_seq_one_letter_code
_entity_poly.pdbx_strand_id
1 'polypeptide(L)'
;MGASETDRKLRKARLIFYEDDVERINKALENYQNLSKSRCNMLIDVEGHPVTQVGSTEGINLETIAALVAASFAATKEVAKILGEAEFSSLTHQGKHESIQLSLVGERTILATIFDSEETTIGMVMFYTKELVEKLAGIFAEIANRKDLKQGVFEPMEDMESVIDDLFGDV
;
A
#
# COMPACT_ATOMS: atom_id res chain seq x y z
N MET A 1 22.73 -0.94 24.50
CA MET A 1 23.13 -0.50 23.16
C MET A 1 21.91 0.13 22.50
N GLY A 2 21.87 1.47 22.40
CA GLY A 2 20.68 2.18 21.91
C GLY A 2 20.46 1.96 20.42
N ALA A 3 19.21 1.78 20.01
CA ALA A 3 18.83 1.68 18.60
C ALA A 3 19.38 2.90 17.83
N SER A 4 19.93 2.67 16.64
CA SER A 4 20.53 3.74 15.84
C SER A 4 19.47 4.79 15.46
N GLU A 5 19.89 6.03 15.22
CA GLU A 5 18.99 7.10 14.77
C GLU A 5 18.26 6.72 13.46
N THR A 6 18.89 5.86 12.65
CA THR A 6 18.34 5.21 11.46
C THR A 6 17.22 4.23 11.80
N ASP A 7 17.39 3.37 12.81
CA ASP A 7 16.35 2.43 13.28
C ASP A 7 15.12 3.18 13.83
N ARG A 8 15.36 4.33 14.48
CA ARG A 8 14.27 5.19 14.97
C ARG A 8 13.52 5.88 13.84
N LYS A 9 14.20 6.29 12.75
CA LYS A 9 13.56 6.80 11.51
C LYS A 9 12.80 5.71 10.76
N LEU A 10 13.37 4.51 10.66
CA LEU A 10 12.75 3.33 10.03
C LEU A 10 11.46 2.90 10.76
N ARG A 11 11.46 2.88 12.11
CA ARG A 11 10.26 2.62 12.92
C ARG A 11 9.23 3.77 12.89
N LYS A 12 9.69 5.03 12.75
CA LYS A 12 8.81 6.19 12.58
C LYS A 12 8.00 6.16 11.29
N ALA A 13 8.52 5.61 10.20
CA ALA A 13 7.91 5.72 8.88
C ALA A 13 6.86 4.63 8.52
N ARG A 14 6.68 3.54 9.29
CA ARG A 14 5.70 2.51 8.94
C ARG A 14 4.28 3.01 9.21
N LEU A 15 3.44 3.12 8.18
CA LEU A 15 2.01 3.37 8.36
C LEU A 15 1.40 2.16 9.08
N ILE A 16 0.69 2.43 10.18
CA ILE A 16 -0.08 1.42 10.90
C ILE A 16 -1.53 1.76 10.61
N PHE A 17 -2.21 0.86 9.89
CA PHE A 17 -3.62 1.01 9.57
C PHE A 17 -4.44 0.33 10.67
N TYR A 18 -5.26 1.11 11.37
CA TYR A 18 -6.26 0.56 12.29
C TYR A 18 -7.53 0.17 11.52
N GLU A 19 -8.43 -0.57 12.16
CA GLU A 19 -9.67 -1.07 11.54
C GLU A 19 -10.48 0.04 10.87
N ASP A 20 -10.74 1.15 11.56
CA ASP A 20 -11.44 2.32 11.01
C ASP A 20 -10.76 2.92 9.77
N ASP A 21 -9.42 2.84 9.71
CA ASP A 21 -8.65 3.34 8.56
C ASP A 21 -8.83 2.43 7.36
N VAL A 22 -8.75 1.12 7.59
CA VAL A 22 -8.98 0.10 6.56
C VAL A 22 -10.40 0.20 6.02
N GLU A 23 -11.40 0.45 6.87
CA GLU A 23 -12.78 0.63 6.42
C GLU A 23 -12.93 1.87 5.51
N ARG A 24 -12.30 2.99 5.86
CA ARG A 24 -12.30 4.20 5.03
C ARG A 24 -11.60 3.98 3.69
N ILE A 25 -10.48 3.25 3.70
CA ILE A 25 -9.75 2.88 2.49
C ILE A 25 -10.62 1.97 1.61
N ASN A 26 -11.25 0.93 2.17
CA ASN A 26 -12.12 0.02 1.44
C ASN A 26 -13.28 0.75 0.77
N LYS A 27 -13.95 1.67 1.47
CA LYS A 27 -15.00 2.52 0.87
C LYS A 27 -14.51 3.34 -0.32
N ALA A 28 -13.27 3.84 -0.26
CA ALA A 28 -12.67 4.56 -1.39
C ALA A 28 -12.38 3.62 -2.57
N LEU A 29 -11.84 2.44 -2.29
CA LEU A 29 -11.55 1.41 -3.29
C LEU A 29 -12.83 0.84 -3.94
N GLU A 30 -13.91 0.65 -3.18
CA GLU A 30 -15.21 0.21 -3.68
C GLU A 30 -15.84 1.23 -4.63
N ASN A 31 -15.82 2.51 -4.25
CA ASN A 31 -16.30 3.58 -5.13
C ASN A 31 -15.48 3.61 -6.44
N TYR A 32 -14.16 3.54 -6.32
CA TYR A 32 -13.29 3.46 -7.48
C TYR A 32 -13.59 2.24 -8.34
N GLN A 33 -13.72 1.05 -7.74
CA GLN A 33 -14.04 -0.19 -8.47
C GLN A 33 -15.30 -0.04 -9.32
N ASN A 34 -16.35 0.54 -8.76
CA ASN A 34 -17.61 0.76 -9.46
C ASN A 34 -17.47 1.74 -10.63
N LEU A 35 -16.65 2.78 -10.49
CA LEU A 35 -16.41 3.79 -11.52
C LEU A 35 -15.50 3.26 -12.63
N SER A 36 -14.39 2.61 -12.27
CA SER A 36 -13.39 2.08 -13.19
C SER A 36 -13.75 0.73 -13.77
N LYS A 37 -14.79 0.06 -13.24
CA LYS A 37 -15.15 -1.33 -13.56
C LYS A 37 -13.94 -2.27 -13.48
N SER A 38 -13.07 -2.06 -12.50
CA SER A 38 -11.91 -2.92 -12.33
C SER A 38 -12.31 -4.22 -11.65
N ARG A 39 -11.57 -5.27 -11.97
CA ARG A 39 -11.80 -6.60 -11.40
C ARG A 39 -11.38 -6.65 -9.93
N CYS A 40 -10.21 -6.11 -9.63
CA CYS A 40 -9.62 -6.11 -8.29
C CYS A 40 -8.75 -4.87 -8.08
N ASN A 41 -8.79 -4.32 -6.87
CA ASN A 41 -7.93 -3.22 -6.43
C ASN A 41 -7.26 -3.62 -5.13
N MET A 42 -5.93 -3.65 -5.12
CA MET A 42 -5.11 -4.03 -3.98
C MET A 42 -4.26 -2.85 -3.56
N LEU A 43 -4.26 -2.57 -2.26
CA LEU A 43 -3.34 -1.61 -1.68
C LEU A 43 -2.17 -2.38 -1.05
N ILE A 44 -0.95 -2.09 -1.48
CA ILE A 44 0.27 -2.84 -1.14
C ILE A 44 1.29 -1.87 -0.57
N ASP A 45 1.97 -2.22 0.52
CA ASP A 45 3.10 -1.41 0.99
C ASP A 45 4.35 -1.63 0.12
N VAL A 46 5.32 -0.71 0.19
CA VAL A 46 6.58 -0.82 -0.57
C VAL A 46 7.46 -2.02 -0.17
N GLU A 47 7.14 -2.72 0.92
CA GLU A 47 7.83 -3.94 1.36
C GLU A 47 7.18 -5.20 0.73
N GLY A 48 6.08 -5.05 0.00
CA GLY A 48 5.38 -6.14 -0.68
C GLY A 48 4.31 -6.82 0.17
N HIS A 49 3.85 -6.20 1.24
CA HIS A 49 2.74 -6.71 2.04
C HIS A 49 1.39 -6.13 1.55
N PRO A 50 0.37 -6.97 1.32
CA PRO A 50 -0.99 -6.49 1.11
C PRO A 50 -1.50 -5.76 2.37
N VAL A 51 -2.02 -4.54 2.19
CA VAL A 51 -2.69 -3.77 3.25
C VAL A 51 -4.18 -4.11 3.27
N THR A 52 -4.84 -4.01 2.12
CA THR A 52 -6.25 -4.37 1.93
C THR A 52 -6.56 -4.57 0.45
N GLN A 53 -7.74 -5.10 0.16
CA GLN A 53 -8.21 -5.32 -1.19
C GLN A 53 -9.73 -5.17 -1.33
N VAL A 54 -10.17 -4.87 -2.54
CA VAL A 54 -11.58 -4.83 -2.94
C VAL A 54 -11.73 -5.44 -4.34
N GLY A 55 -12.73 -6.30 -4.52
CA GLY A 55 -13.03 -6.96 -5.79
C GLY A 55 -12.76 -8.46 -5.82
N SER A 56 -12.79 -9.04 -7.02
CA SER A 56 -12.61 -10.49 -7.22
C SER A 56 -11.14 -10.86 -7.31
N THR A 57 -10.72 -11.78 -6.45
CA THR A 57 -9.35 -12.31 -6.41
C THR A 57 -9.26 -13.76 -6.87
N GLU A 58 -10.27 -14.23 -7.61
CA GLU A 58 -10.30 -15.61 -8.08
C GLU A 58 -9.07 -15.96 -8.92
N GLY A 59 -8.33 -16.99 -8.52
CA GLY A 59 -7.09 -17.37 -9.21
C GLY A 59 -5.91 -16.41 -9.03
N ILE A 60 -5.99 -15.44 -8.10
CA ILE A 60 -4.90 -14.52 -7.78
C ILE A 60 -4.37 -14.84 -6.39
N ASN A 61 -3.07 -15.16 -6.30
CA ASN A 61 -2.36 -15.22 -5.01
C ASN A 61 -1.88 -13.82 -4.63
N LEU A 62 -2.44 -13.27 -3.56
CA LEU A 62 -2.28 -11.86 -3.20
C LEU A 62 -0.88 -11.55 -2.70
N GLU A 63 -0.32 -12.44 -1.91
CA GLU A 63 1.03 -12.32 -1.36
C GLU A 63 2.07 -12.33 -2.48
N THR A 64 1.87 -13.19 -3.48
CA THR A 64 2.74 -13.28 -4.65
C THR A 64 2.64 -12.02 -5.50
N ILE A 65 1.42 -11.53 -5.78
CA ILE A 65 1.24 -10.28 -6.53
C ILE A 65 1.87 -9.11 -5.78
N ALA A 66 1.65 -8.98 -4.47
CA ALA A 66 2.19 -7.90 -3.68
C ALA A 66 3.73 -7.87 -3.67
N ALA A 67 4.36 -9.03 -3.48
CA ALA A 67 5.82 -9.16 -3.54
C ALA A 67 6.37 -8.80 -4.94
N LEU A 68 5.73 -9.29 -6.01
CA LEU A 68 6.15 -8.98 -7.39
C LEU A 68 5.96 -7.50 -7.75
N VAL A 69 4.86 -6.89 -7.31
CA VAL A 69 4.57 -5.46 -7.50
C VAL A 69 5.63 -4.61 -6.81
N ALA A 70 5.94 -4.89 -5.54
CA ALA A 70 6.97 -4.16 -4.81
C ALA A 70 8.35 -4.29 -5.48
N ALA A 71 8.72 -5.50 -5.91
CA ALA A 71 9.98 -5.74 -6.63
C ALA A 71 10.03 -4.99 -7.97
N SER A 72 8.95 -5.03 -8.76
CA SER A 72 8.84 -4.31 -10.04
C SER A 72 8.95 -2.80 -9.86
N PHE A 73 8.27 -2.25 -8.85
CA PHE A 73 8.30 -0.83 -8.55
C PHE A 73 9.69 -0.38 -8.07
N ALA A 74 10.34 -1.16 -7.20
CA ALA A 74 11.69 -0.88 -6.73
C ALA A 74 12.71 -0.87 -7.89
N ALA A 75 12.63 -1.84 -8.80
CA ALA A 75 13.51 -1.90 -9.97
C ALA A 75 13.30 -0.72 -10.93
N THR A 76 12.04 -0.35 -11.20
CA THR A 76 11.71 0.75 -12.11
C THR A 76 12.03 2.13 -11.52
N LYS A 77 12.14 2.25 -10.18
CA LYS A 77 12.68 3.48 -9.55
C LYS A 77 14.13 3.76 -9.96
N GLU A 78 14.95 2.74 -10.14
CA GLU A 78 16.32 2.92 -10.67
C GLU A 78 16.31 3.36 -12.13
N VAL A 79 15.36 2.86 -12.92
CA VAL A 79 15.16 3.32 -14.30
C VAL A 79 14.77 4.80 -14.33
N ALA A 80 13.85 5.25 -13.46
CA ALA A 80 13.48 6.66 -13.35
C ALA A 80 14.69 7.56 -13.08
N LYS A 81 15.56 7.17 -12.13
CA LYS A 81 16.80 7.91 -11.82
C LYS A 81 17.73 8.01 -13.03
N ILE A 82 17.89 6.94 -13.80
CA ILE A 82 18.71 6.94 -15.03
C ILE A 82 18.17 7.95 -16.05
N LEU A 83 16.85 8.11 -16.11
CA LEU A 83 16.19 9.07 -16.98
C LEU A 83 16.14 10.50 -16.42
N GLY A 84 16.66 10.73 -15.19
CA GLY A 84 16.62 12.03 -14.52
C GLY A 84 15.30 12.34 -13.82
N GLU A 85 14.42 11.36 -13.68
CA GLU A 85 13.14 11.48 -12.97
C GLU A 85 13.29 11.05 -11.50
N ALA A 86 12.49 11.64 -10.61
CA ALA A 86 12.48 11.25 -9.20
C ALA A 86 11.91 9.84 -9.02
N GLU A 87 10.77 9.56 -9.66
CA GLU A 87 10.11 8.25 -9.74
C GLU A 87 9.00 8.27 -10.80
N PHE A 88 8.55 7.09 -11.23
CA PHE A 88 7.36 6.97 -12.06
C PHE A 88 6.10 7.01 -11.19
N SER A 89 5.14 7.86 -11.55
CA SER A 89 3.85 7.95 -10.85
C SER A 89 2.94 6.74 -11.09
N SER A 90 3.12 6.06 -12.23
CA SER A 90 2.34 4.87 -12.60
C SER A 90 3.08 3.97 -13.57
N LEU A 91 2.80 2.67 -13.50
CA LEU A 91 3.27 1.63 -14.43
C LEU A 91 2.06 0.85 -14.93
N THR A 92 2.07 0.41 -16.19
CA THR A 92 0.99 -0.42 -16.73
C THR A 92 1.56 -1.59 -17.51
N HIS A 93 1.09 -2.78 -17.21
CA HIS A 93 1.36 -3.99 -17.97
C HIS A 93 0.07 -4.44 -18.63
N GLN A 94 0.03 -4.36 -19.95
CA GLN A 94 -1.14 -4.70 -20.74
C GLN A 94 -1.05 -6.13 -21.24
N GLY A 95 -2.00 -6.97 -20.83
CA GLY A 95 -2.21 -8.29 -21.41
C GLY A 95 -3.31 -8.27 -22.47
N LYS A 96 -3.56 -9.44 -23.06
CA LYS A 96 -4.62 -9.62 -24.07
C LYS A 96 -6.03 -9.61 -23.45
N HIS A 97 -6.16 -10.05 -22.21
CA HIS A 97 -7.43 -10.18 -21.49
C HIS A 97 -7.34 -9.37 -20.19
N GLU A 98 -6.39 -9.74 -19.33
CA GLU A 98 -6.12 -9.05 -18.07
C GLU A 98 -4.97 -8.06 -18.21
N SER A 99 -5.10 -6.91 -17.56
CA SER A 99 -4.08 -5.88 -17.44
C SER A 99 -3.94 -5.45 -15.98
N ILE A 100 -2.75 -4.96 -15.62
CA ILE A 100 -2.47 -4.42 -14.29
C ILE A 100 -1.88 -3.02 -14.39
N GLN A 101 -2.49 -2.08 -13.67
CA GLN A 101 -1.99 -0.73 -13.48
C GLN A 101 -1.50 -0.57 -12.04
N LEU A 102 -0.28 -0.09 -11.88
CA LEU A 102 0.33 0.23 -10.61
C LEU A 102 0.40 1.75 -10.49
N SER A 103 -0.03 2.30 -9.37
CA SER A 103 0.06 3.73 -9.06
C SER A 103 0.63 3.94 -7.68
N LEU A 104 1.59 4.85 -7.55
CA LEU A 104 2.10 5.24 -6.24
C LEU A 104 1.06 6.07 -5.50
N VAL A 105 0.85 5.78 -4.22
CA VAL A 105 -0.07 6.48 -3.33
C VAL A 105 0.69 6.94 -2.09
N GLY A 106 0.90 8.25 -1.96
CA GLY A 106 1.82 8.79 -0.95
C GLY A 106 3.25 8.31 -1.19
N GLU A 107 4.01 8.03 -0.12
CA GLU A 107 5.43 7.66 -0.25
C GLU A 107 5.72 6.16 -0.13
N ARG A 108 4.78 5.39 0.45
CA ARG A 108 5.05 4.02 0.93
C ARG A 108 4.02 2.99 0.50
N THR A 109 3.13 3.34 -0.41
CA THR A 109 2.03 2.46 -0.79
C THR A 109 1.81 2.48 -2.29
N ILE A 110 1.51 1.33 -2.86
CA ILE A 110 1.27 1.11 -4.28
C ILE A 110 -0.17 0.59 -4.40
N LEU A 111 -0.98 1.26 -5.21
CA LEU A 111 -2.26 0.75 -5.65
C LEU A 111 -2.04 -0.12 -6.89
N ALA A 112 -2.41 -1.39 -6.81
CA ALA A 112 -2.47 -2.31 -7.93
C ALA A 112 -3.93 -2.51 -8.37
N THR A 113 -4.26 -2.11 -9.58
CA THR A 113 -5.58 -2.31 -10.20
C THR A 113 -5.48 -3.33 -11.31
N ILE A 114 -6.18 -4.45 -11.14
CA ILE A 114 -6.31 -5.52 -12.13
C ILE A 114 -7.65 -5.36 -12.84
N PHE A 115 -7.64 -5.49 -14.16
CA PHE A 115 -8.83 -5.29 -14.96
C PHE A 115 -8.83 -6.05 -16.28
N ASP A 116 -10.04 -6.43 -16.70
CA ASP A 116 -10.29 -7.07 -17.97
C ASP A 116 -10.59 -6.05 -19.07
N SER A 117 -10.00 -6.27 -20.24
CA SER A 117 -10.10 -5.37 -21.40
C SER A 117 -11.48 -5.33 -22.09
N GLU A 118 -12.36 -6.28 -21.81
CA GLU A 118 -13.74 -6.31 -22.32
C GLU A 118 -14.66 -5.39 -21.51
N GLU A 119 -14.45 -5.27 -20.19
CA GLU A 119 -15.30 -4.46 -19.31
C GLU A 119 -14.77 -3.03 -19.06
N THR A 120 -13.45 -2.82 -19.21
CA THR A 120 -12.82 -1.53 -18.93
C THR A 120 -11.59 -1.26 -19.80
N THR A 121 -11.10 -0.02 -19.76
CA THR A 121 -9.97 0.44 -20.56
C THR A 121 -8.90 1.08 -19.67
N ILE A 122 -7.64 1.05 -20.13
CA ILE A 122 -6.52 1.72 -19.44
C ILE A 122 -6.85 3.21 -19.20
N GLY A 123 -7.49 3.88 -20.17
CA GLY A 123 -7.89 5.28 -20.03
C GLY A 123 -8.89 5.52 -18.90
N MET A 124 -9.89 4.66 -18.76
CA MET A 124 -10.89 4.75 -17.69
C MET A 124 -10.27 4.50 -16.32
N VAL A 125 -9.41 3.47 -16.22
CA VAL A 125 -8.63 3.17 -15.01
C VAL A 125 -7.81 4.40 -14.61
N MET A 126 -6.92 4.88 -15.50
CA MET A 126 -6.05 6.03 -15.22
C MET A 126 -6.82 7.31 -14.87
N PHE A 127 -8.00 7.53 -15.47
CA PHE A 127 -8.81 8.70 -15.16
C PHE A 127 -9.30 8.67 -13.71
N TYR A 128 -9.94 7.58 -13.30
CA TYR A 128 -10.48 7.46 -11.94
C TYR A 128 -9.40 7.21 -10.87
N THR A 129 -8.23 6.67 -11.25
CA THR A 129 -7.12 6.49 -10.29
C THR A 129 -6.66 7.83 -9.72
N LYS A 130 -6.69 8.93 -10.49
CA LYS A 130 -6.26 10.25 -10.01
C LYS A 130 -7.03 10.71 -8.78
N GLU A 131 -8.36 10.65 -8.85
CA GLU A 131 -9.24 11.01 -7.74
C GLU A 131 -9.04 10.06 -6.54
N LEU A 132 -8.87 8.76 -6.79
CA LEU A 132 -8.62 7.79 -5.73
C LEU A 132 -7.29 8.06 -5.01
N VAL A 133 -6.21 8.32 -5.75
CA VAL A 133 -4.88 8.60 -5.20
C VAL A 133 -4.93 9.81 -4.27
N GLU A 134 -5.58 10.90 -4.69
CA GLU A 134 -5.75 12.11 -3.87
C GLU A 134 -6.52 11.81 -2.58
N LYS A 135 -7.61 11.04 -2.68
CA LYS A 135 -8.42 10.66 -1.52
C LYS A 135 -7.66 9.77 -0.53
N LEU A 136 -6.92 8.77 -1.03
CA LEU A 136 -6.11 7.88 -0.20
C LEU A 136 -4.94 8.63 0.44
N ALA A 137 -4.29 9.54 -0.29
CA ALA A 137 -3.23 10.38 0.26
C ALA A 137 -3.72 11.23 1.43
N GLY A 138 -4.94 11.79 1.34
CA GLY A 138 -5.59 12.49 2.45
C GLY A 138 -5.81 11.60 3.67
N ILE A 139 -6.32 10.38 3.48
CA ILE A 139 -6.49 9.39 4.56
C ILE A 139 -5.13 9.06 5.20
N PHE A 140 -4.09 8.87 4.40
CA PHE A 140 -2.75 8.51 4.90
C PHE A 140 -2.11 9.65 5.70
N ALA A 141 -2.31 10.90 5.29
CA ALA A 141 -1.85 12.07 6.04
C ALA A 141 -2.51 12.15 7.43
N GLU A 142 -3.81 11.86 7.52
CA GLU A 142 -4.52 11.80 8.81
C GLU A 142 -4.01 10.64 9.70
N ILE A 143 -3.72 9.47 9.12
CA ILE A 143 -3.13 8.33 9.83
C ILE A 143 -1.75 8.70 10.40
N ALA A 144 -0.90 9.31 9.57
CA ALA A 144 0.45 9.71 9.97
C ALA A 144 0.42 10.71 11.15
N ASN A 145 -0.45 11.72 11.08
CA ASN A 145 -0.60 12.72 12.15
C ASN A 145 -1.06 12.11 13.48
N ARG A 146 -1.92 11.07 13.47
CA ARG A 146 -2.31 10.36 14.71
C ARG A 146 -1.15 9.60 15.35
N LYS A 147 -0.22 9.06 14.55
CA LYS A 147 0.97 8.35 15.04
C LYS A 147 1.94 9.29 15.75
N ASP A 148 2.15 10.50 15.21
CA ASP A 148 3.00 11.52 15.84
C ASP A 148 2.44 11.98 17.19
N LEU A 149 1.11 12.12 17.29
CA LEU A 149 0.44 12.46 18.56
C LEU A 149 0.56 11.36 19.61
N LYS A 150 0.41 10.08 19.25
CA LYS A 150 0.55 8.96 20.21
C LYS A 150 2.01 8.72 20.61
N GLN A 151 2.99 8.91 19.73
CA GLN A 151 4.42 8.80 20.07
C GLN A 151 4.90 9.87 21.07
N GLY A 152 4.22 11.02 21.15
CA GLY A 152 4.49 12.03 22.18
C GLY A 152 4.03 11.65 23.59
N VAL A 153 3.26 10.57 23.75
CA VAL A 153 2.60 10.17 25.01
C VAL A 153 3.02 8.77 25.48
N PHE A 154 3.95 8.09 24.79
CA PHE A 154 4.42 6.77 25.24
C PHE A 154 5.29 6.90 26.50
N GLU A 155 4.69 6.66 27.68
CA GLU A 155 5.41 6.16 28.84
C GLU A 155 5.98 4.77 28.50
N PRO A 156 7.22 4.45 28.91
CA PRO A 156 7.79 3.12 28.70
C PRO A 156 6.93 2.09 29.44
N MET A 157 6.40 1.11 28.72
CA MET A 157 5.79 -0.07 29.35
C MET A 157 6.94 -0.90 29.96
N GLU A 158 7.03 -0.92 31.29
CA GLU A 158 8.13 -1.56 32.03
C GLU A 158 8.20 -3.09 31.86
N ASP A 159 7.15 -3.71 31.28
CA ASP A 159 6.96 -5.16 31.28
C ASP A 159 6.99 -5.77 29.86
N MET A 160 7.97 -5.41 29.04
CA MET A 160 8.15 -6.05 27.71
C MET A 160 8.68 -7.50 27.83
N GLU A 161 9.44 -7.81 28.89
CA GLU A 161 10.04 -9.14 29.09
C GLU A 161 9.00 -10.19 29.49
N SER A 162 8.04 -9.87 30.37
CA SER A 162 6.98 -10.80 30.78
C SER A 162 6.02 -11.14 29.63
N VAL A 163 5.71 -10.17 28.77
CA VAL A 163 4.85 -10.38 27.59
C VAL A 163 5.53 -11.27 26.54
N ILE A 164 6.87 -11.23 26.44
CA ILE A 164 7.63 -12.11 25.55
C ILE A 164 7.70 -13.53 26.14
N ASP A 165 7.93 -13.67 27.44
CA ASP A 165 7.95 -14.97 28.10
C ASP A 165 6.58 -15.67 28.02
N ASP A 166 5.46 -14.95 28.13
CA ASP A 166 4.12 -15.54 27.94
C ASP A 166 3.85 -15.99 26.48
N LEU A 167 4.55 -15.40 25.49
CA LEU A 167 4.36 -15.70 24.07
C LEU A 167 5.24 -16.86 23.58
N PHE A 168 6.37 -17.09 24.23
CA PHE A 168 7.36 -18.11 23.85
C PHE A 168 7.62 -19.17 24.93
N GLY A 169 7.01 -19.04 26.10
CA GLY A 169 7.16 -19.92 27.25
C GLY A 169 6.35 -21.21 27.12
N ASP A 170 6.73 -22.05 26.17
CA ASP A 170 6.58 -23.52 26.21
C ASP A 170 7.20 -24.12 24.93
N VAL A 171 8.53 -24.23 24.89
CA VAL A 171 9.27 -25.13 23.98
C VAL A 171 10.39 -25.83 24.75
#